data_AF-A0A536QGG9-F1
#
_entry.id   AF-A0A536QGG9-F1
#
_cell.length_a   1.000
_cell.length_b   1.000
_cell.length_c   1.000
_cell.angle_alpha   90.00
_cell.angle_beta   90.00
_cell.angle_gamma   90.00
#
_symmetry.space_group_name_H-M   'P 1'
#
loop_
_entity.id
_entity.type
_entity.pdbx_description
1 polymer ?
#
loop_
_entity_poly.entity_id
_entity_poly.type
_entity_poly.pdbx_seq_one_letter_code
_entity_poly.pdbx_strand_id
1 'polypeptide(L)'
;MGAFAGYVGRIGADPADADDVHMRKALISGAALAVMPLALLWTGFLAAFGEVVAAAVPFSYAALTLLGLLIFAITRRYLFIIGLQLTLWLVLPFVLSAVLGGFASSGAVFIWSLSAPLAAVALVGPRFAVNWLVGFLILLLASALLQPRLDETNHLPPLAIHVLTALNVAGVGVVAFGILLSFVVQRDRASALVRRLLGQYLSPQVVRALISDPEQTALGGALTEVTALFADLSGFTPFTERHKPQETVKVLNRYFGIIVPLIFREGGTIIQFAGDAVIAVFNAPVAQQRHALHAVRAALEMQREIGRIADTDPELPRFRVGVNTGAALVGNVGSQEFRNFVAHGDAVNLGARLQTSAKPGEVLISGTTYALVRDAVVVRSVGRLTLKGKLEEVDAYIVESLSD
;
A
#
# COMPACT_ATOMS: atom_id res chain seq x y z
N MET A 1 25.25 -18.62 -4.77
CA MET A 1 23.93 -18.55 -4.11
C MET A 1 22.75 -19.01 -5.00
N GLY A 2 22.80 -18.87 -6.33
CA GLY A 2 21.67 -19.26 -7.21
C GLY A 2 21.29 -20.76 -7.25
N ALA A 3 22.27 -21.67 -7.19
CA ALA A 3 22.00 -23.12 -7.23
C ALA A 3 21.36 -23.68 -5.94
N PHE A 4 21.76 -23.16 -4.77
CA PHE A 4 21.18 -23.55 -3.48
C PHE A 4 19.73 -23.07 -3.36
N ALA A 5 19.46 -21.81 -3.74
CA ALA A 5 18.10 -21.28 -3.78
C ALA A 5 17.20 -22.07 -4.75
N GLY A 6 17.73 -22.48 -5.90
CA GLY A 6 17.02 -23.31 -6.87
C GLY A 6 16.73 -24.74 -6.40
N TYR A 7 17.56 -25.31 -5.52
CA TYR A 7 17.32 -26.65 -4.93
C TYR A 7 16.29 -26.59 -3.79
N VAL A 8 16.44 -25.61 -2.88
CA VAL A 8 15.49 -25.37 -1.78
C VAL A 8 14.08 -25.09 -2.30
N GLY A 9 13.98 -24.33 -3.40
CA GLY A 9 12.70 -24.04 -4.04
C GLY A 9 11.97 -25.26 -4.61
N ARG A 10 12.63 -26.41 -4.78
CA ARG A 10 12.02 -27.64 -5.31
C ARG A 10 11.49 -28.57 -4.22
N ILE A 11 11.82 -28.33 -2.96
CA ILE A 11 11.42 -29.21 -1.85
C ILE A 11 9.92 -29.02 -1.57
N GLY A 12 9.13 -30.07 -1.78
CA GLY A 12 7.67 -30.07 -1.56
C GLY A 12 6.86 -29.26 -2.58
N ALA A 13 7.53 -28.73 -3.62
CA ALA A 13 6.93 -28.02 -4.74
C ALA A 13 6.02 -28.92 -5.58
N ASP A 14 4.85 -28.42 -5.94
CA ASP A 14 3.98 -28.99 -6.97
C ASP A 14 4.01 -28.09 -8.22
N PRO A 15 4.22 -28.62 -9.44
CA PRO A 15 4.09 -27.83 -10.66
C PRO A 15 2.71 -27.16 -10.84
N ALA A 16 1.68 -27.65 -10.14
CA ALA A 16 0.35 -27.06 -10.11
C ALA A 16 0.14 -26.02 -8.99
N ASP A 17 1.14 -25.78 -8.12
CA ASP A 17 1.04 -24.74 -7.09
C ASP A 17 1.01 -23.35 -7.73
N ALA A 18 0.17 -22.47 -7.19
CA ALA A 18 0.29 -21.04 -7.47
C ALA A 18 1.64 -20.49 -6.93
N ASP A 19 2.16 -19.43 -7.56
CA ASP A 19 3.48 -18.88 -7.26
C ASP A 19 3.68 -18.49 -5.78
N ASP A 20 2.60 -18.06 -5.11
CA ASP A 20 2.59 -17.69 -3.70
C ASP A 20 2.74 -18.91 -2.77
N VAL A 21 2.08 -20.02 -3.11
CA VAL A 21 2.20 -21.30 -2.39
C VAL A 21 3.60 -21.87 -2.57
N HIS A 22 4.13 -21.81 -3.79
CA HIS A 22 5.47 -22.27 -4.11
C HIS A 22 6.54 -21.49 -3.32
N MET A 23 6.41 -20.16 -3.25
CA MET A 23 7.28 -19.29 -2.45
C MET A 23 7.24 -19.63 -0.96
N ARG A 24 6.06 -19.88 -0.38
CA ARG A 24 5.92 -20.25 1.05
C ARG A 24 6.59 -21.59 1.36
N LYS A 25 6.44 -22.58 0.49
CA LYS A 25 7.09 -23.90 0.62
C LYS A 25 8.62 -23.79 0.55
N ALA A 26 9.14 -22.94 -0.34
CA ALA A 26 10.57 -22.65 -0.44
C ALA A 26 11.10 -21.94 0.82
N LEU A 27 10.36 -20.97 1.36
CA LEU A 27 10.74 -20.23 2.57
C LEU A 27 10.86 -21.14 3.80
N ILE A 28 9.89 -22.01 4.05
CA ILE A 28 9.96 -22.92 5.21
C ILE A 28 11.09 -23.94 5.07
N SER A 29 11.31 -24.46 3.85
CA SER A 29 12.39 -25.40 3.58
C SER A 29 13.77 -24.74 3.75
N GLY A 30 13.90 -23.49 3.28
CA GLY A 30 15.11 -22.70 3.46
C GLY A 30 15.39 -22.35 4.93
N ALA A 31 14.35 -21.96 5.67
CA ALA A 31 14.47 -21.68 7.10
C ALA A 31 14.88 -22.93 7.89
N ALA A 32 14.25 -24.08 7.62
CA ALA A 32 14.58 -25.35 8.25
C ALA A 32 16.05 -25.76 7.99
N LEU A 33 16.52 -25.64 6.75
CA LEU A 33 17.90 -25.95 6.39
C LEU A 33 18.91 -24.95 6.96
N ALA A 34 18.53 -23.68 7.13
CA ALA A 34 19.43 -22.65 7.66
C ALA A 34 19.75 -22.84 9.16
N VAL A 35 18.84 -23.44 9.93
CA VAL A 35 19.02 -23.68 11.38
C VAL A 35 19.87 -24.93 11.66
N MET A 36 19.92 -25.88 10.72
CA MET A 36 20.64 -27.14 10.92
C MET A 36 22.16 -27.00 11.18
N PRO A 37 22.93 -26.16 10.46
CA PRO A 37 24.35 -25.97 10.76
C PRO A 37 24.59 -25.47 12.18
N LEU A 38 23.71 -24.58 12.67
CA LEU A 38 23.77 -24.09 14.04
C LEU A 38 23.50 -25.21 15.04
N ALA A 39 22.52 -26.07 14.80
CA ALA A 39 22.22 -27.23 15.64
C ALA A 39 23.40 -28.24 15.69
N LEU A 40 24.07 -28.48 14.57
CA LEU A 40 25.26 -29.34 14.51
C LEU A 40 26.46 -28.71 15.24
N LEU A 41 26.63 -27.39 15.14
CA LEU A 41 27.66 -26.66 15.89
C LEU A 41 27.42 -26.77 17.40
N TRP A 42 26.17 -26.62 17.84
CA TRP A 42 25.77 -26.83 19.24
C TRP A 42 25.99 -28.26 19.71
N THR A 43 25.72 -29.26 18.86
CA THR A 43 26.01 -30.67 19.13
C THR A 43 27.50 -30.88 19.41
N GLY A 44 28.36 -30.36 18.55
CA GLY A 44 29.81 -30.46 18.70
C GLY A 44 30.33 -29.75 19.95
N PHE A 45 29.81 -28.56 20.25
CA PHE A 45 30.15 -27.81 21.47
C PHE A 45 29.84 -28.63 22.73
N LEU A 46 28.61 -29.15 22.88
CA LEU A 46 28.23 -29.93 24.06
C LEU A 46 29.03 -31.23 24.19
N ALA A 47 29.25 -31.94 23.07
CA ALA A 47 30.05 -33.15 23.06
C ALA A 47 31.52 -32.91 23.48
N ALA A 48 32.09 -31.76 23.10
CA ALA A 48 33.46 -31.39 23.48
C ALA A 48 33.64 -31.17 24.99
N PHE A 49 32.56 -30.83 25.71
CA PHE A 49 32.54 -30.73 27.18
C PHE A 49 32.10 -32.03 27.88
N GLY A 50 31.96 -33.14 27.14
CA GLY A 50 31.54 -34.43 27.70
C GLY A 50 30.03 -34.59 27.88
N GLU A 51 29.23 -33.60 27.47
CA GLU A 51 27.77 -33.59 27.62
C GLU A 51 27.08 -34.36 26.49
N VAL A 52 27.30 -35.68 26.41
CA VAL A 52 26.83 -36.54 25.30
C VAL A 52 25.30 -36.59 25.22
N VAL A 53 24.61 -36.69 26.36
CA VAL A 53 23.14 -36.72 26.40
C VAL A 53 22.57 -35.37 25.96
N ALA A 54 23.17 -34.25 26.40
CA ALA A 54 22.76 -32.92 25.98
C ALA A 54 23.01 -32.71 24.48
N ALA A 55 24.15 -33.16 23.96
CA ALA A 55 24.52 -33.08 22.55
C ALA A 55 23.53 -33.84 21.64
N ALA A 56 22.93 -34.93 22.12
CA ALA A 56 21.92 -35.67 21.37
C ALA A 56 20.66 -34.84 21.06
N VAL A 57 20.34 -33.82 21.87
CA VAL A 57 19.14 -32.99 21.69
C VAL A 57 19.22 -32.12 20.42
N PRO A 58 20.21 -31.22 20.23
CA PRO A 58 20.33 -30.47 18.98
C PRO A 58 20.67 -31.37 17.78
N PHE A 59 21.32 -32.52 17.98
CA PHE A 59 21.49 -33.52 16.93
C PHE A 59 20.13 -34.08 16.45
N SER A 60 19.23 -34.38 17.39
CA SER A 60 17.88 -34.85 17.08
C SER A 60 17.07 -33.81 16.29
N TYR A 61 17.26 -32.50 16.54
CA TYR A 61 16.68 -31.44 15.72
C TYR A 61 17.08 -31.58 14.25
N ALA A 62 18.38 -31.73 13.99
CA ALA A 62 18.90 -31.86 12.63
C ALA A 62 18.37 -33.14 11.94
N ALA A 63 18.36 -34.27 12.65
CA ALA A 63 17.86 -35.54 12.13
C ALA A 63 16.35 -35.51 11.83
N LEU A 64 15.54 -35.02 12.77
CA LEU A 64 14.08 -34.91 12.62
C LEU A 64 13.69 -33.88 11.55
N THR A 65 14.48 -32.80 11.41
CA THR A 65 14.29 -31.81 10.34
C THR A 65 14.57 -32.41 8.97
N LEU A 66 15.67 -33.17 8.80
CA LEU A 66 15.96 -33.87 7.55
C LEU A 66 14.87 -34.88 7.18
N LEU A 67 14.46 -35.71 8.13
CA LEU A 67 13.39 -36.68 7.93
C LEU A 67 12.07 -35.98 7.58
N GLY A 68 11.75 -34.90 8.31
CA GLY A 68 10.59 -34.06 8.05
C GLY A 68 10.58 -33.46 6.65
N LEU A 69 11.72 -32.94 6.19
CA LEU A 69 11.88 -32.40 4.84
C LEU A 69 11.75 -33.48 3.77
N LEU A 70 12.25 -34.70 4.01
CA LEU A 70 12.07 -35.85 3.11
C LEU A 70 10.59 -36.24 3.00
N ILE A 71 9.90 -36.36 4.14
CA ILE A 71 8.45 -36.64 4.18
C ILE A 71 7.68 -35.51 3.50
N PHE A 72 8.07 -34.25 3.72
CA PHE A 72 7.45 -33.10 3.08
C PHE A 72 7.68 -33.08 1.56
N ALA A 73 8.86 -33.47 1.09
CA ALA A 73 9.15 -33.58 -0.33
C ALA A 73 8.23 -34.61 -1.02
N ILE A 74 7.87 -35.70 -0.32
CA ILE A 74 6.99 -36.75 -0.83
C ILE A 74 5.52 -36.36 -0.70
N THR A 75 5.09 -35.94 0.49
CA THR A 75 3.68 -35.73 0.83
C THR A 75 3.15 -34.36 0.41
N ARG A 76 4.05 -33.38 0.17
CA ARG A 76 3.75 -31.97 -0.13
C ARG A 76 2.84 -31.27 0.90
N ARG A 77 2.69 -31.86 2.09
CA ARG A 77 1.81 -31.35 3.16
C ARG A 77 2.48 -30.19 3.89
N TYR A 78 2.19 -28.97 3.45
CA TYR A 78 2.75 -27.74 4.01
C TYR A 78 2.49 -27.58 5.53
N LEU A 79 1.27 -27.88 5.99
CA LEU A 79 0.93 -27.78 7.42
C LEU A 79 1.68 -28.80 8.29
N PHE A 80 2.06 -29.95 7.73
CA PHE A 80 2.84 -30.96 8.46
C PHE A 80 4.24 -30.45 8.76
N ILE A 81 4.97 -29.92 7.76
CA ILE A 81 6.35 -29.46 7.97
C ILE A 81 6.42 -28.27 8.92
N ILE A 82 5.44 -27.35 8.85
CA ILE A 82 5.35 -26.24 9.81
C ILE A 82 5.06 -26.77 11.21
N GLY A 83 4.06 -27.65 11.37
CA GLY A 83 3.71 -28.22 12.66
C GLY A 83 4.90 -28.94 13.30
N LEU A 84 5.65 -29.71 12.51
CA LEU A 84 6.88 -30.35 12.95
C LEU A 84 7.92 -29.32 13.42
N GLN A 85 8.26 -28.33 12.60
CA GLN A 85 9.28 -27.33 12.97
C GLN A 85 8.89 -26.53 14.21
N LEU A 86 7.63 -26.08 14.31
CA LEU A 86 7.13 -25.36 15.47
C LEU A 86 7.17 -26.24 16.73
N THR A 87 6.85 -27.52 16.62
CA THR A 87 6.95 -28.48 17.73
C THR A 87 8.40 -28.66 18.18
N LEU A 88 9.32 -28.84 17.24
CA LEU A 88 10.74 -29.01 17.55
C LEU A 88 11.32 -27.75 18.22
N TRP A 89 11.01 -26.56 17.70
CA TRP A 89 11.41 -25.30 18.29
C TRP A 89 10.78 -25.07 19.67
N LEU A 90 9.54 -25.52 19.88
CA LEU A 90 8.88 -25.39 21.18
C LEU A 90 9.47 -26.34 22.23
N VAL A 91 9.67 -27.62 21.89
CA VAL A 91 9.93 -28.68 22.87
C VAL A 91 11.42 -28.91 23.14
N LEU A 92 12.26 -28.96 22.10
CA LEU A 92 13.65 -29.37 22.26
C LEU A 92 14.48 -28.44 23.16
N PRO A 93 14.31 -27.10 23.15
CA PRO A 93 15.03 -26.24 24.08
C PRO A 93 14.68 -26.50 25.55
N PHE A 94 13.43 -26.86 25.87
CA PHE A 94 13.06 -27.29 27.23
C PHE A 94 13.69 -28.63 27.61
N VAL A 95 13.74 -29.60 26.68
CA VAL A 95 14.42 -30.88 26.89
C VAL A 95 15.91 -30.65 27.15
N LEU A 96 16.57 -29.85 26.32
CA LEU A 96 17.98 -29.52 26.50
C LEU A 96 18.22 -28.78 27.83
N SER A 97 17.32 -27.88 28.21
CA SER A 97 17.40 -27.18 29.50
C SER A 97 17.33 -28.16 30.67
N ALA A 98 16.40 -29.13 30.63
CA ALA A 98 16.28 -30.15 31.68
C ALA A 98 17.51 -31.08 31.75
N VAL A 99 18.04 -31.53 30.61
CA VAL A 99 19.23 -32.40 30.54
C VAL A 99 20.48 -31.70 31.10
N LEU A 100 20.59 -30.40 30.90
CA LEU A 100 21.70 -29.59 31.43
C LEU A 100 21.50 -29.15 32.89
N GLY A 101 20.53 -29.69 33.63
CA GLY A 101 20.31 -29.35 35.04
C GLY A 101 19.44 -28.10 35.28
N GLY A 102 18.67 -27.68 34.28
CA GLY A 102 17.63 -26.65 34.41
C GLY A 102 18.02 -25.26 33.88
N PHE A 103 17.23 -24.24 34.23
CA PHE A 103 17.27 -22.94 33.54
C PHE A 103 18.62 -22.21 33.63
N ALA A 104 19.22 -22.14 34.81
CA ALA A 104 20.49 -21.44 35.02
C ALA A 104 21.66 -22.23 34.41
N SER A 105 21.74 -23.52 34.72
CA SER A 105 22.81 -24.43 34.30
C SER A 105 22.89 -24.63 32.79
N SER A 106 21.75 -24.49 32.09
CA SER A 106 21.66 -24.53 30.62
C SER A 106 21.92 -23.18 29.92
N GLY A 107 22.22 -22.12 30.67
CA GLY A 107 22.36 -20.77 30.13
C GLY A 107 21.07 -20.25 29.47
N ALA A 108 19.92 -20.52 30.10
CA ALA A 108 18.59 -20.13 29.65
C ALA A 108 18.23 -20.54 28.21
N VAL A 109 18.74 -21.68 27.73
CA VAL A 109 18.50 -22.16 26.36
C VAL A 109 17.01 -22.34 26.02
N PHE A 110 16.15 -22.58 27.01
CA PHE A 110 14.70 -22.69 26.85
C PHE A 110 14.06 -21.45 26.21
N ILE A 111 14.70 -20.26 26.29
CA ILE A 111 14.19 -19.02 25.68
C ILE A 111 14.04 -19.18 24.16
N TRP A 112 14.84 -20.04 23.51
CA TRP A 112 14.68 -20.35 22.08
C TRP A 112 13.29 -20.92 21.74
N SER A 113 12.57 -21.50 22.71
CA SER A 113 11.20 -21.95 22.52
C SER A 113 10.21 -20.84 22.18
N LEU A 114 10.53 -19.57 22.47
CA LEU A 114 9.75 -18.40 22.00
C LEU A 114 9.76 -18.25 20.47
N SER A 115 10.71 -18.87 19.79
CA SER A 115 10.77 -18.86 18.32
C SER A 115 9.55 -19.55 17.71
N ALA A 116 8.96 -20.54 18.39
CA ALA A 116 7.76 -21.24 17.92
C ALA A 116 6.53 -20.31 17.83
N PRO A 117 6.07 -19.63 18.91
CA PRO A 117 4.95 -18.70 18.79
C PRO A 117 5.25 -17.51 17.87
N LEU A 118 6.49 -16.98 17.87
CA LEU A 118 6.87 -15.89 16.97
C LEU A 118 6.80 -16.31 15.48
N ALA A 119 7.32 -17.48 15.15
CA ALA A 119 7.23 -18.02 13.80
C ALA A 119 5.80 -18.41 13.42
N ALA A 120 4.99 -18.88 14.37
CA ALA A 120 3.58 -19.20 14.12
C ALA A 120 2.78 -17.97 13.67
N VAL A 121 3.05 -16.78 14.24
CA VAL A 121 2.45 -15.51 13.78
C VAL A 121 2.76 -15.27 12.30
N ALA A 122 4.01 -15.49 11.89
CA ALA A 122 4.45 -15.24 10.53
C ALA A 122 3.98 -16.30 9.52
N LEU A 123 3.91 -17.58 9.92
CA LEU A 123 3.73 -18.71 9.00
C LEU A 123 2.29 -19.25 8.90
N VAL A 124 1.51 -19.15 9.98
CA VAL A 124 0.16 -19.74 10.09
C VAL A 124 -0.89 -18.70 10.47
N GLY A 125 -0.48 -17.63 11.15
CA GLY A 125 -1.31 -16.48 11.49
C GLY A 125 -1.61 -16.35 12.99
N PRO A 126 -2.17 -15.20 13.40
CA PRO A 126 -2.24 -14.81 14.81
C PRO A 126 -3.14 -15.72 15.65
N ARG A 127 -4.26 -16.21 15.09
CA ARG A 127 -5.20 -17.09 15.81
C ARG A 127 -4.54 -18.41 16.23
N PHE A 128 -3.76 -19.02 15.35
CA PHE A 128 -3.05 -20.26 15.66
C PHE A 128 -1.83 -20.04 16.54
N ALA A 129 -1.16 -18.89 16.41
CA ALA A 129 0.00 -18.55 17.23
C ALA A 129 -0.29 -18.50 18.74
N VAL A 130 -1.52 -18.13 19.13
CA VAL A 130 -1.95 -18.14 20.53
C VAL A 130 -1.80 -19.53 21.16
N ASN A 131 -2.15 -20.60 20.43
CA ASN A 131 -2.03 -21.97 20.94
C ASN A 131 -0.56 -22.34 21.21
N TRP A 132 0.36 -21.88 20.36
CA TRP A 132 1.79 -22.09 20.54
C TRP A 132 2.35 -21.28 21.72
N LEU A 133 1.83 -20.07 21.94
CA LEU A 133 2.19 -19.27 23.11
C LEU A 133 1.70 -19.94 24.40
N VAL A 134 0.46 -20.43 24.41
CA VAL A 134 -0.09 -21.20 25.54
C VAL A 134 0.75 -22.45 25.79
N GLY A 135 1.11 -23.20 24.74
CA GLY A 135 2.01 -24.35 24.85
C GLY A 135 3.37 -23.99 25.46
N PHE A 136 3.96 -22.87 25.04
CA PHE A 136 5.20 -22.34 25.64
C PHE A 136 5.03 -22.04 27.13
N LEU A 137 3.96 -21.36 27.52
CA LEU A 137 3.69 -21.02 28.93
C LEU A 137 3.45 -22.26 29.79
N ILE A 138 2.76 -23.28 29.26
CA ILE A 138 2.56 -24.57 29.93
C ILE A 138 3.89 -25.27 30.15
N LEU A 139 4.74 -25.36 29.13
CA LEU A 139 6.07 -25.98 29.26
C LEU A 139 6.96 -25.19 30.20
N LEU A 140 6.92 -23.86 30.16
CA LEU A 140 7.66 -23.00 31.08
C LEU A 140 7.25 -23.28 32.53
N LEU A 141 5.95 -23.33 32.81
CA LEU A 141 5.43 -23.65 34.14
C LEU A 141 5.81 -25.08 34.56
N ALA A 142 5.64 -26.07 33.68
CA ALA A 142 5.97 -27.46 33.97
C ALA A 142 7.47 -27.63 34.27
N SER A 143 8.35 -27.02 33.47
CA SER A 143 9.79 -27.03 33.71
C SER A 143 10.17 -26.30 35.00
N ALA A 144 9.52 -25.18 35.33
CA ALA A 144 9.74 -24.47 36.59
C ALA A 144 9.37 -25.33 37.82
N LEU A 145 8.27 -26.09 37.73
CA LEU A 145 7.83 -27.02 38.79
C LEU A 145 8.72 -28.27 38.92
N LEU A 146 9.42 -28.64 37.83
CA LEU A 146 10.36 -29.75 37.82
C LEU A 146 11.77 -29.36 38.29
N GLN A 147 12.10 -28.06 38.29
CA GLN A 147 13.43 -27.53 38.62
C GLN A 147 14.02 -28.10 39.94
N PRO A 148 13.28 -28.21 41.07
CA PRO A 148 13.85 -28.75 42.31
C PRO A 148 14.22 -30.24 42.27
N ARG A 149 13.79 -30.96 41.22
CA ARG A 149 14.05 -32.40 41.02
C ARG A 149 15.17 -32.68 40.02
N LEU A 150 15.75 -31.64 39.42
CA LEU A 150 16.82 -31.77 38.45
C LEU A 150 18.16 -31.64 39.16
N ASP A 151 19.06 -32.59 38.94
CA ASP A 151 20.43 -32.52 39.43
C ASP A 151 21.22 -31.49 38.61
N GLU A 152 21.90 -30.55 39.28
CA GLU A 152 22.69 -29.49 38.63
C GLU A 152 24.06 -29.99 38.08
N THR A 153 24.25 -31.30 37.95
CA THR A 153 25.55 -31.92 37.66
C THR A 153 25.88 -31.92 36.17
N ASN A 154 26.00 -30.74 35.57
CA ASN A 154 26.65 -30.60 34.26
C ASN A 154 28.12 -30.19 34.43
N HIS A 155 28.97 -30.52 33.45
CA HIS A 155 30.40 -30.28 33.49
C HIS A 155 30.81 -28.95 32.81
N LEU A 156 29.84 -28.08 32.51
CA LEU A 156 30.13 -26.81 31.84
C LEU A 156 30.81 -25.84 32.81
N PRO A 157 31.95 -25.22 32.42
CA PRO A 157 32.56 -24.18 33.23
C PRO A 157 31.61 -22.99 33.43
N PRO A 158 31.62 -22.29 34.58
CA PRO A 158 30.74 -21.14 34.83
C PRO A 158 30.85 -20.05 33.77
N LEU A 159 32.05 -19.80 33.23
CA LEU A 159 32.26 -18.86 32.12
C LEU A 159 31.49 -19.30 30.87
N ALA A 160 31.47 -20.59 30.54
CA ALA A 160 30.73 -21.11 29.40
C ALA A 160 29.22 -20.87 29.59
N ILE A 161 28.67 -21.14 30.78
CA ILE A 161 27.25 -20.90 31.09
C ILE A 161 26.87 -19.42 30.90
N HIS A 162 27.69 -18.49 31.40
CA HIS A 162 27.44 -17.05 31.21
C HIS A 162 27.50 -16.63 29.74
N VAL A 163 28.49 -17.12 28.98
CA VAL A 163 28.60 -16.86 27.54
C VAL A 163 27.40 -17.43 26.78
N LEU A 164 26.99 -18.67 27.09
CA LEU A 164 25.79 -19.27 26.49
C LEU A 164 24.53 -18.46 26.80
N THR A 165 24.39 -17.98 28.04
CA THR A 165 23.26 -17.13 28.45
C THR A 165 23.23 -15.86 27.60
N ALA A 166 24.36 -15.17 27.47
CA ALA A 166 24.46 -13.96 26.64
C ALA A 166 24.13 -14.25 25.17
N LEU A 167 24.66 -15.34 24.61
CA LEU A 167 24.40 -15.75 23.23
C LEU A 167 22.95 -16.14 22.98
N ASN A 168 22.30 -16.86 23.91
CA ASN A 168 20.91 -17.26 23.79
C ASN A 168 19.97 -16.06 23.86
N VAL A 169 20.18 -15.16 24.82
CA VAL A 169 19.39 -13.93 24.94
C VAL A 169 19.57 -13.04 23.71
N ALA A 170 20.82 -12.83 23.27
CA ALA A 170 21.10 -12.05 22.07
C ALA A 170 20.52 -12.69 20.80
N GLY A 171 20.65 -14.01 20.64
CA GLY A 171 20.17 -14.73 19.48
C GLY A 171 18.65 -14.64 19.32
N VAL A 172 17.90 -14.90 20.40
CA VAL A 172 16.44 -14.77 20.38
C VAL A 172 16.01 -13.32 20.19
N GLY A 173 16.71 -12.37 20.82
CA GLY A 173 16.47 -10.93 20.64
C GLY A 173 16.64 -10.47 19.19
N VAL A 174 17.71 -10.90 18.52
CA VAL A 174 17.98 -10.59 17.10
C VAL A 174 16.92 -11.20 16.19
N VAL A 175 16.51 -12.45 16.43
CA VAL A 175 15.46 -13.11 15.64
C VAL A 175 14.11 -12.42 15.84
N ALA A 176 13.72 -12.13 17.08
CA ALA A 176 12.48 -11.43 17.39
C ALA A 176 12.45 -10.02 16.77
N PHE A 177 13.54 -9.27 16.91
CA PHE A 177 13.68 -7.95 16.30
C PHE A 177 13.63 -8.02 14.76
N GLY A 178 14.31 -8.98 14.14
CA GLY A 178 14.30 -9.18 12.69
C GLY A 178 12.92 -9.51 12.16
N ILE A 179 12.16 -10.37 12.86
CA ILE A 179 10.76 -10.67 12.52
C ILE A 179 9.91 -9.39 12.61
N LEU A 180 10.01 -8.65 13.73
CA LEU A 180 9.23 -7.42 13.93
C LEU A 180 9.55 -6.35 12.87
N LEU A 181 10.84 -6.13 12.60
CA LEU A 181 11.30 -5.19 11.58
C LEU A 181 10.79 -5.60 10.19
N SER A 182 10.85 -6.89 9.86
CA SER A 182 10.35 -7.40 8.57
C SER A 182 8.84 -7.16 8.43
N PHE A 183 8.07 -7.35 9.51
CA PHE A 183 6.64 -7.12 9.55
C PHE A 183 6.30 -5.64 9.34
N VAL A 184 6.98 -4.73 10.04
CA VAL A 184 6.80 -3.28 9.87
C VAL A 184 7.11 -2.86 8.44
N VAL A 185 8.25 -3.28 7.90
CA VAL A 185 8.65 -2.94 6.52
C VAL A 185 7.66 -3.50 5.49
N GLN A 186 7.19 -4.74 5.66
CA GLN A 186 6.21 -5.35 4.75
C GLN A 186 4.86 -4.62 4.82
N ARG A 187 4.39 -4.28 6.02
CA ARG A 187 3.15 -3.51 6.23
C ARG A 187 3.21 -2.15 5.55
N ASP A 188 4.34 -1.46 5.69
CA ASP A 188 4.52 -0.12 5.12
C ASP A 188 4.60 -0.19 3.59
N ARG A 189 5.27 -1.20 3.02
CA ARG A 189 5.29 -1.46 1.57
C ARG A 189 3.90 -1.79 1.02
N ALA A 190 3.14 -2.65 1.70
CA ALA A 190 1.78 -2.98 1.30
C ALA A 190 0.88 -1.74 1.31
N SER A 191 0.98 -0.92 2.36
CA SER A 191 0.24 0.34 2.49
C SER A 191 0.62 1.34 1.40
N ALA A 192 1.92 1.46 1.08
CA ALA A 192 2.40 2.33 0.02
C ALA A 192 1.93 1.85 -1.37
N LEU A 193 1.89 0.54 -1.62
CA LEU A 193 1.37 -0.03 -2.86
C LEU A 193 -0.11 0.29 -3.04
N VAL A 194 -0.93 0.06 -1.99
CA VAL A 194 -2.36 0.38 -2.01
C VAL A 194 -2.57 1.87 -2.30
N ARG A 195 -1.84 2.76 -1.62
CA ARG A 195 -1.91 4.22 -1.86
C ARG A 195 -1.52 4.58 -3.29
N ARG A 196 -0.46 3.96 -3.83
CA ARG A 196 -0.01 4.20 -5.21
C ARG A 196 -1.06 3.74 -6.22
N LEU A 197 -1.64 2.56 -6.04
CA LEU A 197 -2.67 2.04 -6.93
C LEU A 197 -3.92 2.91 -6.86
N LEU A 198 -4.41 3.23 -5.65
CA LEU A 198 -5.56 4.14 -5.50
C LEU A 198 -5.31 5.52 -6.12
N GLY A 199 -4.10 6.07 -5.98
CA GLY A 199 -3.73 7.35 -6.59
C GLY A 199 -3.68 7.35 -8.13
N GLN A 200 -3.71 6.18 -8.78
CA GLN A 200 -3.85 6.09 -10.24
C GLN A 200 -5.31 6.19 -10.71
N TYR A 201 -6.26 5.96 -9.81
CA TYR A 201 -7.69 5.98 -10.11
C TYR A 201 -8.42 7.16 -9.45
N LEU A 202 -7.87 7.71 -8.36
CA LEU A 202 -8.47 8.76 -7.56
C LEU A 202 -7.55 9.97 -7.47
N SER A 203 -8.14 11.16 -7.47
CA SER A 203 -7.42 12.41 -7.22
C SER A 203 -6.72 12.39 -5.85
N PRO A 204 -5.51 12.96 -5.72
CA PRO A 204 -4.75 12.96 -4.45
C PRO A 204 -5.53 13.52 -3.25
N GLN A 205 -6.41 14.49 -3.50
CA GLN A 205 -7.28 15.12 -2.51
C GLN A 205 -8.30 14.13 -1.96
N VAL A 206 -8.90 13.30 -2.82
CA VAL A 206 -9.83 12.24 -2.41
C VAL A 206 -9.09 11.19 -1.61
N VAL A 207 -7.93 10.70 -2.10
CA VAL A 207 -7.12 9.71 -1.36
C VAL A 207 -6.73 10.22 0.03
N ARG A 208 -6.31 11.49 0.14
CA ARG A 208 -5.98 12.11 1.43
C ARG A 208 -7.21 12.20 2.34
N ALA A 209 -8.36 12.62 1.82
CA ALA A 209 -9.60 12.69 2.60
C ALA A 209 -10.01 11.30 3.13
N LEU A 210 -10.03 10.28 2.26
CA LEU A 210 -10.37 8.91 2.62
C LEU A 210 -9.48 8.32 3.73
N ILE A 211 -8.18 8.66 3.72
CA ILE A 211 -7.20 8.17 4.71
C ILE A 211 -7.32 8.92 6.04
N SER A 212 -7.63 10.22 5.99
CA SER A 212 -7.63 11.09 7.18
C SER A 212 -8.89 10.90 8.01
N ASP A 213 -10.02 10.70 7.35
CA ASP A 213 -11.32 10.49 8.00
C ASP A 213 -12.16 9.47 7.21
N PRO A 214 -12.09 8.17 7.59
CA PRO A 214 -12.89 7.13 6.98
C PRO A 214 -14.40 7.31 7.17
N GLU A 215 -14.87 8.10 8.14
CA GLU A 215 -16.30 8.32 8.37
C GLU A 215 -16.88 9.37 7.42
N GLN A 216 -16.07 10.34 6.98
CA GLN A 216 -16.43 11.28 5.89
C GLN A 216 -16.63 10.59 4.53
N THR A 217 -16.38 9.28 4.43
CA THR A 217 -16.61 8.48 3.23
C THR A 217 -18.07 8.01 3.08
N ALA A 218 -18.93 8.27 4.07
CA ALA A 218 -20.34 7.93 4.02
C ALA A 218 -21.05 8.49 2.77
N LEU A 219 -22.14 7.84 2.37
CA LEU A 219 -22.99 8.35 1.31
C LEU A 219 -23.65 9.66 1.75
N GLY A 220 -23.83 10.57 0.78
CA GLY A 220 -24.30 11.92 1.02
C GLY A 220 -23.20 12.94 0.78
N GLY A 221 -23.41 14.17 1.23
CA GLY A 221 -22.49 15.25 1.00
C GLY A 221 -22.89 16.50 1.76
N ALA A 222 -22.05 17.53 1.68
CA ALA A 222 -22.31 18.83 2.24
C ALA A 222 -22.53 19.85 1.11
N LEU A 223 -23.36 20.86 1.37
CA LEU A 223 -23.45 22.01 0.50
C LEU A 223 -22.20 22.87 0.73
N THR A 224 -21.34 22.95 -0.28
CA THR A 224 -20.06 23.64 -0.22
C THR A 224 -19.95 24.57 -1.43
N GLU A 225 -19.41 25.77 -1.23
CA GLU A 225 -19.03 26.61 -2.37
C GLU A 225 -17.81 26.00 -3.06
N VAL A 226 -17.92 25.73 -4.35
CA VAL A 226 -16.84 25.17 -5.15
C VAL A 226 -16.63 25.99 -6.40
N THR A 227 -15.43 25.91 -6.96
CA THR A 227 -15.20 26.31 -8.36
C THR A 227 -15.10 25.07 -9.22
N ALA A 228 -16.04 24.93 -10.15
CA ALA A 228 -16.06 23.85 -11.13
C ALA A 228 -15.36 24.29 -12.41
N LEU A 229 -14.45 23.44 -12.89
CA LEU A 229 -13.75 23.57 -14.16
C LEU A 229 -14.19 22.44 -15.08
N PHE A 230 -14.61 22.81 -16.29
CA PHE A 230 -14.91 21.89 -17.37
C PHE A 230 -13.99 22.21 -18.54
N ALA A 231 -13.27 21.21 -19.05
CA ALA A 231 -12.48 21.34 -20.26
C ALA A 231 -12.80 20.19 -21.22
N ASP A 232 -12.99 20.50 -22.49
CA ASP A 232 -13.40 19.55 -23.54
C ASP A 232 -12.71 19.87 -24.86
N LEU A 233 -12.38 18.85 -25.66
CA LEU A 233 -11.60 19.04 -26.88
C LEU A 233 -12.49 19.44 -28.05
N SER A 234 -12.32 20.68 -28.52
CA SER A 234 -13.05 21.16 -29.67
C SER A 234 -12.75 20.35 -30.92
N GLY A 235 -13.79 19.76 -31.53
CA GLY A 235 -13.65 19.03 -32.78
C GLY A 235 -13.05 17.64 -32.60
N PHE A 236 -13.08 17.09 -31.38
CA PHE A 236 -12.62 15.74 -31.10
C PHE A 236 -13.41 14.67 -31.87
N THR A 237 -14.73 14.79 -31.97
CA THR A 237 -15.53 13.82 -32.75
C THR A 237 -15.05 13.72 -34.22
N PRO A 238 -14.96 14.83 -35.00
CA PRO A 238 -14.31 14.80 -36.31
C PRO A 238 -12.87 14.25 -36.31
N PHE A 239 -12.10 14.51 -35.27
CA PHE A 239 -10.74 13.97 -35.12
C PHE A 239 -10.77 12.44 -35.04
N THR A 240 -11.66 11.86 -34.22
CA THR A 240 -11.80 10.40 -34.05
C THR A 240 -12.30 9.70 -35.32
N GLU A 241 -13.10 10.36 -36.15
CA GLU A 241 -13.58 9.81 -37.43
C GLU A 241 -12.45 9.69 -38.46
N ARG A 242 -11.43 10.54 -38.37
CA ARG A 242 -10.28 10.55 -39.28
C ARG A 242 -9.09 9.72 -38.82
N HIS A 243 -9.08 9.27 -37.57
CA HIS A 243 -7.94 8.59 -36.95
C HIS A 243 -8.28 7.20 -36.45
N LYS A 244 -7.27 6.34 -36.34
CA LYS A 244 -7.47 5.02 -35.72
C LYS A 244 -7.71 5.18 -34.22
N PRO A 245 -8.48 4.26 -33.58
CA PRO A 245 -8.71 4.30 -32.14
C PRO A 245 -7.43 4.36 -31.30
N GLN A 246 -6.37 3.65 -31.71
CA GLN A 246 -5.08 3.66 -31.01
C GLN A 246 -4.38 5.03 -31.06
N GLU A 247 -4.53 5.77 -32.15
CA GLU A 247 -3.96 7.12 -32.31
C GLU A 247 -4.75 8.11 -31.45
N THR A 248 -6.08 7.99 -31.45
CA THR A 248 -6.97 8.77 -30.59
C THR A 248 -6.62 8.61 -29.11
N VAL A 249 -6.44 7.37 -28.64
CA VAL A 249 -6.04 7.09 -27.25
C VAL A 249 -4.64 7.66 -26.93
N LYS A 250 -3.70 7.61 -27.87
CA LYS A 250 -2.37 8.23 -27.67
C LYS A 250 -2.47 9.74 -27.49
N VAL A 251 -3.31 10.42 -28.27
CA VAL A 251 -3.53 11.87 -28.13
C VAL A 251 -4.18 12.18 -26.79
N LEU A 252 -5.25 11.46 -26.40
CA LEU A 252 -5.89 11.63 -25.09
C LEU A 252 -4.90 11.42 -23.94
N ASN A 253 -4.13 10.33 -23.96
CA ASN A 253 -3.13 10.06 -22.91
C ASN A 253 -2.04 11.13 -22.86
N ARG A 254 -1.61 11.67 -24.01
CA ARG A 254 -0.65 12.79 -24.07
C ARG A 254 -1.24 14.04 -23.44
N TYR A 255 -2.49 14.36 -23.77
CA TYR A 255 -3.17 15.56 -23.28
C TYR A 255 -3.47 15.47 -21.78
N PHE A 256 -4.05 14.36 -21.33
CA PHE A 256 -4.30 14.10 -19.92
C PHE A 256 -3.00 14.01 -19.11
N GLY A 257 -1.93 13.45 -19.67
CA GLY A 257 -0.60 13.45 -19.06
C GLY A 257 -0.04 14.85 -18.79
N ILE A 258 -0.49 15.87 -19.53
CA ILE A 258 -0.08 17.26 -19.34
C ILE A 258 -1.02 17.97 -18.36
N ILE A 259 -2.33 17.91 -18.58
CA ILE A 259 -3.29 18.74 -17.84
C ILE A 259 -3.55 18.24 -16.41
N VAL A 260 -3.48 16.93 -16.18
CA VAL A 260 -3.75 16.34 -14.85
C VAL A 260 -2.76 16.87 -13.79
N PRO A 261 -1.43 16.88 -14.04
CA PRO A 261 -0.47 17.53 -13.14
C PRO A 261 -0.77 19.02 -12.89
N LEU A 262 -1.23 19.77 -13.89
CA LEU A 262 -1.54 21.21 -13.75
C LEU A 262 -2.71 21.42 -12.80
N ILE A 263 -3.79 20.65 -12.96
CA ILE A 263 -4.97 20.68 -12.07
C ILE A 263 -4.54 20.32 -10.64
N PHE A 264 -3.77 19.25 -10.46
CA PHE A 264 -3.32 18.80 -9.14
C PHE A 264 -2.38 19.78 -8.46
N ARG A 265 -1.50 20.46 -9.20
CA ARG A 265 -0.57 21.45 -8.66
C ARG A 265 -1.31 22.68 -8.11
N GLU A 266 -2.42 23.07 -8.73
CA GLU A 266 -3.32 24.11 -8.22
C GLU A 266 -4.31 23.57 -7.16
N GLY A 267 -4.15 22.31 -6.73
CA GLY A 267 -4.98 21.71 -5.69
C GLY A 267 -6.35 21.23 -6.17
N GLY A 268 -6.65 21.26 -7.46
CA GLY A 268 -7.92 20.80 -8.02
C GLY A 268 -8.11 19.29 -7.90
N THR A 269 -9.36 18.88 -7.74
CA THR A 269 -9.80 17.48 -7.64
C THR A 269 -10.51 17.10 -8.93
N ILE A 270 -9.93 16.19 -9.70
CA ILE A 270 -10.60 15.62 -10.88
C ILE A 270 -11.70 14.69 -10.40
N ILE A 271 -12.93 14.96 -10.84
CA ILE A 271 -14.13 14.17 -10.54
C ILE A 271 -14.25 13.02 -11.53
N GLN A 272 -14.14 13.32 -12.82
CA GLN A 272 -14.24 12.32 -13.87
C GLN A 272 -13.64 12.80 -15.19
N PHE A 273 -13.25 11.84 -16.01
CA PHE A 273 -13.10 12.01 -17.45
C PHE A 273 -14.39 11.56 -18.14
N ALA A 274 -14.87 12.32 -19.11
CA ALA A 274 -16.05 12.00 -19.90
C ALA A 274 -15.69 12.07 -21.39
N GLY A 275 -15.16 10.97 -21.92
CA GLY A 275 -14.59 10.95 -23.27
C GLY A 275 -13.33 11.82 -23.34
N ASP A 276 -13.40 12.90 -24.09
CA ASP A 276 -12.37 13.93 -24.25
C ASP A 276 -12.50 15.11 -23.27
N ALA A 277 -13.54 15.10 -22.43
CA ALA A 277 -13.73 16.09 -21.39
C ALA A 277 -13.08 15.69 -20.06
N VAL A 278 -12.60 16.69 -19.32
CA VAL A 278 -12.19 16.58 -17.91
C VAL A 278 -13.06 17.51 -17.07
N ILE A 279 -13.53 16.99 -15.94
CA ILE A 279 -14.28 17.74 -14.93
C ILE A 279 -13.47 17.77 -13.64
N ALA A 280 -13.16 18.97 -13.16
CA ALA A 280 -12.46 19.17 -11.91
C ALA A 280 -13.21 20.17 -11.02
N VAL A 281 -13.04 20.01 -9.70
CA VAL A 281 -13.54 20.95 -8.71
C VAL A 281 -12.43 21.40 -7.78
N PHE A 282 -12.54 22.64 -7.34
CA PHE A 282 -11.66 23.28 -6.36
C PHE A 282 -12.48 23.59 -5.10
N ASN A 283 -11.81 23.71 -3.95
CA ASN A 283 -12.42 23.80 -2.60
C ASN A 283 -13.08 22.51 -2.08
N ALA A 284 -12.83 21.36 -2.72
CA ALA A 284 -13.44 20.08 -2.36
C ALA A 284 -12.52 18.90 -2.75
N PRO A 285 -12.41 17.84 -1.93
CA PRO A 285 -12.86 17.72 -0.54
C PRO A 285 -12.02 18.56 0.45
N VAL A 286 -10.90 19.13 0.00
CA VAL A 286 -10.02 19.96 0.82
C VAL A 286 -10.36 21.42 0.61
N ALA A 287 -10.64 22.14 1.70
CA ALA A 287 -10.93 23.57 1.67
C ALA A 287 -9.72 24.40 1.18
N GLN A 288 -10.00 25.44 0.40
CA GLN A 288 -9.05 26.31 -0.30
C GLN A 288 -9.59 27.73 -0.33
N GLN A 289 -8.90 28.72 0.26
CA GLN A 289 -9.42 30.09 0.31
C GLN A 289 -9.55 30.79 -1.05
N ARG A 290 -8.62 30.53 -1.99
CA ARG A 290 -8.59 31.17 -3.32
C ARG A 290 -8.93 30.19 -4.44
N HIS A 291 -9.87 29.27 -4.19
CA HIS A 291 -10.24 28.19 -5.11
C HIS A 291 -10.62 28.68 -6.53
N ALA A 292 -11.28 29.84 -6.65
CA ALA A 292 -11.61 30.43 -7.94
C ALA A 292 -10.36 30.81 -8.75
N LEU A 293 -9.36 31.43 -8.11
CA LEU A 293 -8.10 31.78 -8.76
C LEU A 293 -7.31 30.53 -9.14
N HIS A 294 -7.25 29.51 -8.28
CA HIS A 294 -6.58 28.25 -8.58
C HIS A 294 -7.17 27.56 -9.82
N ALA A 295 -8.50 27.55 -9.94
CA ALA A 295 -9.17 27.02 -11.12
C ALA A 295 -8.83 27.79 -12.39
N VAL A 296 -8.83 29.12 -12.33
CA VAL A 296 -8.50 29.98 -13.49
C VAL A 296 -7.03 29.85 -13.89
N ARG A 297 -6.11 29.76 -12.92
CA ARG A 297 -4.68 29.51 -13.18
C ARG A 297 -4.48 28.16 -13.87
N ALA A 298 -5.11 27.11 -13.37
CA ALA A 298 -5.07 25.79 -14.02
C ALA A 298 -5.62 25.88 -15.45
N ALA A 299 -6.77 26.54 -15.65
CA ALA A 299 -7.37 26.74 -16.96
C ALA A 299 -6.44 27.43 -17.97
N LEU A 300 -5.82 28.54 -17.58
CA LEU A 300 -4.90 29.28 -18.44
C LEU A 300 -3.64 28.47 -18.77
N GLU A 301 -3.07 27.76 -17.80
CA GLU A 301 -1.87 26.96 -18.05
C GLU A 301 -2.15 25.75 -18.92
N MET A 302 -3.33 25.10 -18.75
CA MET A 302 -3.78 24.06 -19.68
C MET A 302 -3.86 24.59 -21.11
N GLN A 303 -4.48 25.76 -21.33
CA GLN A 303 -4.56 26.35 -22.66
C GLN A 303 -3.18 26.69 -23.24
N ARG A 304 -2.26 27.17 -22.39
CA ARG A 304 -0.88 27.48 -22.80
C ARG A 304 -0.12 26.23 -23.25
N GLU A 305 -0.11 25.17 -22.44
CA GLU A 305 0.67 23.96 -22.74
C GLU A 305 0.08 23.17 -23.91
N ILE A 306 -1.26 23.05 -23.98
CA ILE A 306 -1.93 22.40 -25.10
C ILE A 306 -1.84 23.25 -26.36
N GLY A 307 -1.90 24.57 -26.23
CA GLY A 307 -1.71 25.51 -27.33
C GLY A 307 -0.37 25.32 -28.03
N ARG A 308 0.74 25.20 -27.27
CA ARG A 308 2.07 24.92 -27.83
C ARG A 308 2.12 23.63 -28.65
N ILE A 309 1.37 22.62 -28.25
CA ILE A 309 1.32 21.34 -28.98
C ILE A 309 0.49 21.48 -30.25
N ALA A 310 -0.70 22.08 -30.15
CA ALA A 310 -1.57 22.31 -31.29
C ALA A 310 -1.01 23.35 -32.29
N ASP A 311 -0.07 24.20 -31.87
CA ASP A 311 0.68 25.11 -32.76
C ASP A 311 1.68 24.34 -33.65
N THR A 312 2.21 23.21 -33.16
CA THR A 312 3.12 22.35 -33.93
C THR A 312 2.41 21.38 -34.87
N ASP A 313 1.13 21.11 -34.60
CA ASP A 313 0.29 20.21 -35.40
C ASP A 313 -1.16 20.73 -35.40
N PRO A 314 -1.56 21.48 -36.45
CA PRO A 314 -2.88 22.09 -36.55
C PRO A 314 -4.05 21.10 -36.61
N GLU A 315 -3.79 19.81 -36.87
CA GLU A 315 -4.85 18.79 -36.86
C GLU A 315 -5.27 18.42 -35.44
N LEU A 316 -4.46 18.75 -34.43
CA LEU A 316 -4.75 18.45 -33.04
C LEU A 316 -5.78 19.43 -32.45
N PRO A 317 -6.81 18.91 -31.74
CA PRO A 317 -7.86 19.74 -31.17
C PRO A 317 -7.35 20.57 -29.98
N ARG A 318 -7.96 21.74 -29.76
CA ARG A 318 -7.71 22.57 -28.57
C ARG A 318 -8.85 22.44 -27.56
N PHE A 319 -8.53 22.63 -26.29
CA PHE A 319 -9.56 22.68 -25.27
C PHE A 319 -10.43 23.93 -25.41
N ARG A 320 -11.70 23.78 -25.05
CA ARG A 320 -12.58 24.86 -24.62
C ARG A 320 -12.73 24.72 -23.12
N VAL A 321 -12.59 25.80 -22.36
CA VAL A 321 -12.65 25.73 -20.90
C VAL A 321 -13.74 26.65 -20.35
N GLY A 322 -14.55 26.13 -19.44
CA GLY A 322 -15.57 26.86 -18.69
C GLY A 322 -15.32 26.74 -17.19
N VAL A 323 -15.36 27.88 -16.49
CA VAL A 323 -15.15 27.92 -15.02
C VAL A 323 -16.26 28.70 -14.34
N ASN A 324 -16.95 28.06 -13.39
CA ASN A 324 -17.97 28.70 -12.58
C ASN A 324 -17.77 28.45 -11.09
N THR A 325 -18.09 29.45 -10.27
CA THR A 325 -18.06 29.36 -8.81
C THR A 325 -19.46 29.49 -8.23
N GLY A 326 -19.77 28.64 -7.25
CA GLY A 326 -21.01 28.70 -6.49
C GLY A 326 -21.26 27.46 -5.63
N ALA A 327 -22.39 27.44 -4.92
CA ALA A 327 -22.76 26.33 -4.05
C ALA A 327 -23.08 25.04 -4.84
N ALA A 328 -22.52 23.93 -4.38
CA ALA A 328 -22.78 22.59 -4.90
C ALA A 328 -22.83 21.58 -3.77
N LEU A 329 -23.62 20.52 -3.95
CA LEU A 329 -23.56 19.34 -3.10
C LEU A 329 -22.30 18.54 -3.48
N VAL A 330 -21.36 18.44 -2.54
CA VAL A 330 -20.11 17.70 -2.70
C VAL A 330 -20.10 16.52 -1.74
N GLY A 331 -19.84 15.33 -2.26
CA GLY A 331 -19.71 14.14 -1.42
C GLY A 331 -19.69 12.85 -2.20
N ASN A 332 -20.07 11.75 -1.56
CA ASN A 332 -20.05 10.43 -2.14
C ASN A 332 -21.46 9.98 -2.52
N VAL A 333 -21.63 9.55 -3.78
CA VAL A 333 -22.88 8.99 -4.30
C VAL A 333 -22.61 7.58 -4.83
N GLY A 334 -23.53 6.65 -4.57
CA GLY A 334 -23.39 5.24 -4.97
C GLY A 334 -24.01 4.27 -3.97
N SER A 335 -23.39 3.10 -3.82
CA SER A 335 -23.76 2.04 -2.88
C SER A 335 -22.69 1.81 -1.81
N GLN A 336 -22.84 0.79 -0.97
CA GLN A 336 -21.78 0.42 -0.02
C GLN A 336 -20.54 -0.14 -0.72
N GLU A 337 -20.72 -0.80 -1.85
CA GLU A 337 -19.70 -1.49 -2.65
C GLU A 337 -18.98 -0.56 -3.62
N PHE A 338 -19.66 0.48 -4.12
CA PHE A 338 -19.09 1.43 -5.07
C PHE A 338 -19.55 2.85 -4.77
N ARG A 339 -18.60 3.74 -4.47
CA ARG A 339 -18.84 5.15 -4.17
C ARG A 339 -18.08 5.99 -5.17
N ASN A 340 -18.76 7.00 -5.72
CA ASN A 340 -18.14 7.99 -6.57
C ASN A 340 -18.13 9.34 -5.85
N PHE A 341 -16.98 9.99 -5.80
CA PHE A 341 -16.87 11.34 -5.27
C PHE A 341 -17.37 12.31 -6.34
N VAL A 342 -18.42 13.06 -6.05
CA VAL A 342 -19.14 13.89 -7.01
C VAL A 342 -19.36 15.30 -6.47
N ALA A 343 -19.54 16.23 -7.41
CA ALA A 343 -20.04 17.56 -7.15
C ALA A 343 -21.26 17.82 -8.05
N HIS A 344 -22.42 18.06 -7.45
CA HIS A 344 -23.67 18.27 -8.16
C HIS A 344 -24.32 19.59 -7.75
N GLY A 345 -24.80 20.34 -8.73
CA GLY A 345 -25.49 21.59 -8.48
C GLY A 345 -25.60 22.41 -9.75
N ASP A 346 -26.52 23.38 -9.72
CA ASP A 346 -26.69 24.33 -10.81
C ASP A 346 -25.41 25.12 -11.11
N ALA A 347 -24.63 25.46 -10.07
CA ALA A 347 -23.32 26.11 -10.22
C ALA A 347 -22.31 25.22 -10.97
N VAL A 348 -22.28 23.91 -10.71
CA VAL A 348 -21.40 22.99 -11.45
C VAL A 348 -21.84 22.89 -12.91
N ASN A 349 -23.14 22.74 -13.15
CA ASN A 349 -23.70 22.65 -14.51
C ASN A 349 -23.47 23.92 -15.34
N LEU A 350 -23.43 25.10 -14.70
CA LEU A 350 -23.09 26.35 -15.38
C LEU A 350 -21.67 26.34 -15.95
N GLY A 351 -20.71 25.69 -15.27
CA GLY A 351 -19.35 25.50 -15.78
C GLY A 351 -19.33 24.76 -17.13
N ALA A 352 -20.09 23.66 -17.25
CA ALA A 352 -20.22 22.91 -18.51
C ALA A 352 -20.83 23.77 -19.63
N ARG A 353 -21.83 24.59 -19.31
CA ARG A 353 -22.47 25.48 -20.29
C ARG A 353 -21.52 26.57 -20.79
N LEU A 354 -20.73 27.16 -19.89
CA LEU A 354 -19.67 28.11 -20.26
C LEU A 354 -18.62 27.45 -21.15
N GLN A 355 -18.20 26.22 -20.85
CA GLN A 355 -17.26 25.47 -21.68
C GLN A 355 -17.81 25.30 -23.10
N THR A 356 -19.08 24.92 -23.25
CA THR A 356 -19.71 24.74 -24.56
C THR A 356 -19.75 26.05 -25.37
N SER A 357 -19.93 27.19 -24.70
CA SER A 357 -19.97 28.52 -25.32
C SER A 357 -18.58 29.12 -25.62
N ALA A 358 -17.51 28.60 -25.02
CA ALA A 358 -16.15 29.07 -25.26
C ALA A 358 -15.64 28.66 -26.65
N LYS A 359 -14.81 29.48 -27.28
CA LYS A 359 -14.11 29.10 -28.52
C LYS A 359 -12.87 28.25 -28.19
N PRO A 360 -12.32 27.51 -29.18
CA PRO A 360 -11.12 26.71 -28.95
C PRO A 360 -9.95 27.60 -28.51
N GLY A 361 -9.27 27.22 -27.44
CA GLY A 361 -8.20 28.03 -26.84
C GLY A 361 -8.67 29.05 -25.79
N GLU A 362 -9.98 29.26 -25.62
CA GLU A 362 -10.51 30.24 -24.65
C GLU A 362 -10.80 29.62 -23.27
N VAL A 363 -10.70 30.46 -22.24
CA VAL A 363 -11.20 30.20 -20.89
C VAL A 363 -12.33 31.16 -20.61
N LEU A 364 -13.55 30.65 -20.51
CA LEU A 364 -14.75 31.44 -20.22
C LEU A 364 -15.16 31.28 -18.76
N ILE A 365 -15.37 32.40 -18.07
CA ILE A 365 -15.77 32.42 -16.65
C ILE A 365 -17.08 33.18 -16.47
N SER A 366 -17.87 32.79 -15.47
CA SER A 366 -19.06 33.53 -15.07
C SER A 366 -18.73 34.82 -14.31
N GLY A 367 -19.73 35.68 -14.14
CA GLY A 367 -19.65 36.85 -13.27
C GLY A 367 -19.36 36.51 -11.80
N THR A 368 -19.85 35.38 -11.28
CA THR A 368 -19.54 34.95 -9.90
C THR A 368 -18.07 34.60 -9.73
N THR A 369 -17.49 33.86 -10.69
CA THR A 369 -16.05 33.59 -10.69
C THR A 369 -15.26 34.89 -10.86
N TYR A 370 -15.63 35.75 -11.83
CA TYR A 370 -14.94 37.00 -12.09
C TYR A 370 -14.89 37.90 -10.85
N ALA A 371 -15.99 38.02 -10.10
CA ALA A 371 -16.04 38.81 -8.86
C ALA A 371 -14.96 38.39 -7.83
N LEU A 372 -14.60 37.10 -7.79
CA LEU A 372 -13.61 36.53 -6.87
C LEU A 372 -12.17 36.62 -7.37
N VAL A 373 -11.95 36.85 -8.67
CA VAL A 373 -10.60 36.87 -9.27
C VAL A 373 -10.23 38.19 -9.93
N ARG A 374 -11.14 39.17 -9.97
CA ARG A 374 -10.99 40.44 -10.71
C ARG A 374 -9.72 41.23 -10.42
N ASP A 375 -9.11 41.02 -9.27
CA ASP A 375 -7.87 41.64 -8.81
C ASP A 375 -6.60 40.94 -9.32
N ALA A 376 -6.74 39.73 -9.87
CA ALA A 376 -5.65 38.84 -10.26
C ALA A 376 -5.71 38.38 -11.73
N VAL A 377 -6.71 38.82 -12.50
CA VAL A 377 -6.86 38.42 -13.91
C VAL A 377 -7.22 39.60 -14.82
N VAL A 378 -6.70 39.56 -16.03
CA VAL A 378 -7.13 40.44 -17.14
C VAL A 378 -8.19 39.70 -17.93
N VAL A 379 -9.34 40.35 -18.16
CA VAL A 379 -10.48 39.74 -18.86
C VAL A 379 -11.05 40.65 -19.93
N ARG A 380 -11.66 40.01 -20.94
CA ARG A 380 -12.53 40.65 -21.91
C ARG A 380 -13.97 40.27 -21.65
N SER A 381 -14.85 41.27 -21.49
CA SER A 381 -16.29 41.03 -21.35
C SER A 381 -16.88 40.44 -22.63
N VAL A 382 -17.66 39.38 -22.49
CA VAL A 382 -18.49 38.80 -23.57
C VAL A 382 -19.93 39.32 -23.50
N GLY A 383 -20.27 40.02 -22.42
CA GLY A 383 -21.63 40.45 -22.11
C GLY A 383 -22.45 39.31 -21.50
N ARG A 384 -23.77 39.40 -21.69
CA ARG A 384 -24.74 38.45 -21.16
C ARG A 384 -24.99 37.32 -22.15
N LEU A 385 -24.81 36.08 -21.69
CA LEU A 385 -25.02 34.88 -22.48
C LEU A 385 -26.32 34.19 -22.10
N THR A 386 -27.15 33.90 -23.10
CA THR A 386 -28.28 32.99 -22.97
C THR A 386 -27.78 31.55 -23.06
N LEU A 387 -27.72 30.88 -21.93
CA LEU A 387 -27.23 29.49 -21.85
C LEU A 387 -28.41 28.51 -21.83
N LYS A 388 -28.27 27.38 -22.54
CA LYS A 388 -29.31 26.35 -22.63
C LYS A 388 -29.80 25.94 -21.23
N GLY A 389 -31.10 26.08 -20.97
CA GLY A 389 -31.73 25.70 -19.70
C GLY A 389 -31.45 26.68 -18.55
N LYS A 390 -31.03 27.92 -18.82
CA LYS A 390 -31.14 29.05 -17.89
C LYS A 390 -32.27 29.97 -18.33
N LEU A 391 -33.04 30.47 -17.37
CA LEU A 391 -34.07 31.49 -17.61
C LEU A 391 -33.45 32.89 -17.66
N GLU A 392 -32.43 33.14 -16.84
CA GLU A 392 -31.72 34.41 -16.77
C GLU A 392 -30.41 34.34 -17.56
N GLU A 393 -30.07 35.45 -18.21
CA GLU A 393 -28.77 35.58 -18.87
C GLU A 393 -27.65 35.65 -17.84
N VAL A 394 -26.48 35.11 -18.18
CA VAL A 394 -25.33 35.06 -17.29
C VAL A 394 -24.23 35.96 -17.84
N ASP A 395 -23.71 36.87 -17.02
CA ASP A 395 -22.53 37.65 -17.37
C ASP A 395 -21.32 36.72 -17.53
N ALA A 396 -20.62 36.85 -18.65
CA ALA A 396 -19.48 36.01 -18.99
C ALA A 396 -18.26 36.81 -19.44
N TYR A 397 -17.09 36.30 -19.09
CA TYR A 397 -15.79 36.96 -19.32
C TYR A 397 -14.79 35.95 -19.87
N ILE A 398 -14.02 36.35 -20.87
CA ILE A 398 -12.88 35.57 -21.35
C ILE A 398 -11.65 36.01 -20.59
N VAL A 399 -10.93 35.06 -20.01
CA VAL A 399 -9.68 35.34 -19.30
C VAL A 399 -8.53 35.37 -20.29
N GLU A 400 -7.81 36.48 -20.35
CA GLU A 400 -6.70 36.70 -21.28
C GLU A 400 -5.35 36.37 -20.63
N SER A 401 -5.15 36.81 -19.39
CA SER A 401 -3.93 36.54 -18.61
C SER A 401 -4.18 36.68 -17.12
N LEU A 402 -3.18 36.29 -16.32
CA LEU A 402 -3.07 36.73 -14.94
C LEU A 402 -2.62 38.20 -14.93
N SER A 403 -3.04 38.94 -13.91
CA SER A 403 -2.48 40.26 -13.60
C SER A 403 -1.11 40.02 -12.94
N ASP A 404 -0.04 40.51 -13.57
CA ASP A 404 1.34 40.36 -13.08
C ASP A 404 1.55 40.92 -11.66
#